data_AF-A0A4R3Q9W9-F1
#
_entry.id   AF-A0A4R3Q9W9-F1
#
_cell.length_a   1.000
_cell.length_b   1.000
_cell.length_c   1.000
_cell.angle_alpha   90.00
_cell.angle_beta   90.00
_cell.angle_gamma   90.00
#
_symmetry.space_group_name_H-M   'P 1'
#
loop_
_entity.id
_entity.type
_entity.pdbx_description
1 polymer ?
#
loop_
_entity_poly.entity_id
_entity_poly.type
_entity_poly.pdbx_seq_one_letter_code
_entity_poly.pdbx_strand_id
1 'polypeptide(L)'
;MLMGRLKEHDFFKRPIPRSASRLDFGSSYLDRQMEEFSHLSTEDLLATLTEFAAYAITRSITDSVKMLSEISVIMASGRGTRNHYLMSRLREYVPRGLRLTTSDEFGVPAQFREAIKFATLAYATVNQLANNIPAASGATRFGIPGKLVQLPRHAKGVTEYAAYGVEPTWPDGGSAKGQACGSKTTTVRRGNRQAKDTASLTISRPDGIYVLEKALA
;
A
#
# COMPACT_ATOMS: atom_id res chain seq x y z
N MET A 1 14.90 -23.85 16.98
CA MET A 1 15.43 -22.89 15.98
C MET A 1 14.36 -21.86 15.65
N LEU A 2 14.72 -20.56 15.52
CA LEU A 2 13.78 -19.45 15.29
C LEU A 2 12.84 -19.68 14.10
N MET A 3 13.37 -20.19 12.98
CA MET A 3 12.57 -20.47 11.78
C MET A 3 11.39 -21.41 12.06
N GLY A 4 11.59 -22.48 12.84
CA GLY A 4 10.53 -23.43 13.17
C GLY A 4 9.38 -22.76 13.91
N ARG A 5 9.71 -21.93 14.92
CA ARG A 5 8.72 -21.17 15.68
C ARG A 5 7.92 -20.20 14.81
N LEU A 6 8.58 -19.48 13.89
CA LEU A 6 7.89 -18.55 12.99
C LEU A 6 6.89 -19.29 12.08
N LYS A 7 7.22 -20.49 11.60
CA LYS A 7 6.34 -21.31 10.75
C LYS A 7 5.09 -21.84 11.48
N GLU A 8 5.17 -22.00 12.79
CA GLU A 8 4.10 -22.52 13.64
C GLU A 8 3.20 -21.42 14.23
N HIS A 9 3.46 -20.15 13.89
CA HIS A 9 2.71 -19.01 14.40
C HIS A 9 1.18 -19.15 14.16
N ASP A 10 0.38 -18.78 15.15
CA ASP A 10 -1.09 -18.94 15.14
C ASP A 10 -1.79 -18.23 13.98
N PHE A 11 -1.14 -17.20 13.40
CA PHE A 11 -1.57 -16.57 12.15
C PHE A 11 -1.93 -17.60 11.06
N PHE A 12 -1.12 -18.66 10.90
CA PHE A 12 -1.34 -19.65 9.85
C PHE A 12 -2.46 -20.65 10.16
N LYS A 13 -2.95 -20.70 11.40
CA LYS A 13 -4.09 -21.54 11.80
C LYS A 13 -5.44 -20.89 11.49
N ARG A 14 -5.46 -19.59 11.17
CA ARG A 14 -6.69 -18.85 10.84
C ARG A 14 -7.29 -19.34 9.51
N PRO A 15 -8.63 -19.40 9.38
CA PRO A 15 -9.27 -19.72 8.11
C PRO A 15 -9.02 -18.62 7.07
N ILE A 16 -9.13 -18.97 5.79
CA ILE A 16 -9.03 -18.04 4.66
C ILE A 16 -10.41 -17.42 4.37
N PRO A 17 -10.51 -16.12 4.03
CA PRO A 17 -9.42 -15.15 3.84
C PRO A 17 -8.82 -14.66 5.16
N ARG A 18 -7.49 -14.48 5.19
CA ARG A 18 -6.75 -13.97 6.34
C ARG A 18 -5.74 -12.92 5.92
N SER A 19 -5.53 -11.92 6.78
CA SER A 19 -4.52 -10.88 6.62
C SER A 19 -3.67 -10.78 7.87
N ALA A 20 -2.36 -10.60 7.71
CA ALA A 20 -1.46 -10.36 8.82
C ALA A 20 -1.54 -8.89 9.26
N SER A 21 -1.34 -8.64 10.54
CA SER A 21 -1.38 -7.31 11.14
C SER A 21 -0.19 -7.08 12.07
N ARG A 22 -0.05 -5.85 12.59
CA ARG A 22 0.92 -5.53 13.64
C ARG A 22 0.65 -6.26 14.96
N LEU A 23 -0.53 -6.81 15.17
CA LEU A 23 -0.83 -7.64 16.34
C LEU A 23 -0.22 -9.05 16.19
N ASP A 24 0.06 -9.48 14.96
CA ASP A 24 0.65 -10.79 14.68
C ASP A 24 2.18 -10.73 14.74
N PHE A 25 2.76 -9.79 13.99
CA PHE A 25 4.21 -9.69 13.79
C PHE A 25 4.71 -8.27 14.12
N GLY A 26 4.22 -7.69 15.22
CA GLY A 26 4.63 -6.38 15.71
C GLY A 26 5.96 -6.37 16.44
N SER A 27 6.37 -5.19 16.91
CA SER A 27 7.61 -5.00 17.68
C SER A 27 7.64 -5.90 18.93
N SER A 28 6.56 -5.93 19.71
CA SER A 28 6.50 -6.78 20.91
C SER A 28 6.62 -8.28 20.65
N TYR A 29 6.24 -8.75 19.45
CA TYR A 29 6.49 -10.12 19.04
C TYR A 29 7.97 -10.33 18.71
N LEU A 30 8.55 -9.42 17.94
CA LEU A 30 9.95 -9.45 17.53
C LEU A 30 10.90 -9.34 18.73
N ASP A 31 10.63 -8.43 19.67
CA ASP A 31 11.44 -8.21 20.87
C ASP A 31 11.55 -9.52 21.69
N ARG A 32 10.42 -10.23 21.88
CA ARG A 32 10.41 -11.54 22.55
C ARG A 32 11.22 -12.59 21.79
N GLN A 33 11.18 -12.58 20.45
CA GLN A 33 12.00 -13.51 19.68
C GLN A 33 13.49 -13.14 19.79
N MET A 34 13.84 -11.86 19.77
CA MET A 34 15.23 -11.41 19.89
C MET A 34 15.82 -11.70 21.27
N GLU A 35 15.03 -11.60 22.33
CA GLU A 35 15.45 -11.96 23.68
C GLU A 35 15.73 -13.46 23.80
N GLU A 36 14.79 -14.30 23.36
CA GLU A 36 14.93 -15.76 23.45
C GLU A 36 16.02 -16.32 22.51
N PHE A 37 16.18 -15.73 21.34
CA PHE A 37 17.20 -16.11 20.37
C PHE A 37 18.42 -15.17 20.39
N SER A 38 18.70 -14.56 21.56
CA SER A 38 19.82 -13.61 21.77
C SER A 38 21.21 -14.19 21.53
N HIS A 39 21.33 -15.52 21.52
CA HIS A 39 22.56 -16.23 21.16
C HIS A 39 22.88 -16.20 19.65
N LEU A 40 21.92 -15.80 18.80
CA LEU A 40 22.13 -15.66 17.37
C LEU A 40 22.76 -14.31 17.04
N SER A 41 23.57 -14.29 15.98
CA SER A 41 24.07 -13.03 15.42
C SER A 41 22.92 -12.20 14.83
N THR A 42 23.15 -10.90 14.68
CA THR A 42 22.16 -10.01 14.02
C THR A 42 21.96 -10.43 12.56
N GLU A 43 23.01 -10.88 11.91
CA GLU A 43 23.03 -11.39 10.55
C GLU A 43 22.14 -12.63 10.41
N ASP A 44 22.26 -13.59 11.32
CA ASP A 44 21.45 -14.81 11.33
C ASP A 44 19.98 -14.51 11.61
N LEU A 45 19.70 -13.56 12.51
CA LEU A 45 18.34 -13.09 12.78
C LEU A 45 17.72 -12.46 11.54
N LEU A 46 18.41 -11.51 10.90
CA LEU A 46 17.92 -10.85 9.68
C LEU A 46 17.76 -11.82 8.50
N ALA A 47 18.70 -12.74 8.34
CA ALA A 47 18.61 -13.81 7.34
C ALA A 47 17.41 -14.70 7.59
N THR A 48 17.18 -15.12 8.85
CA THR A 48 16.05 -15.97 9.25
C THR A 48 14.71 -15.26 9.07
N LEU A 49 14.60 -13.98 9.44
CA LEU A 49 13.37 -13.20 9.28
C LEU A 49 13.05 -12.95 7.79
N THR A 50 14.07 -12.70 6.97
CA THR A 50 13.89 -12.54 5.52
C THR A 50 13.51 -13.87 4.87
N GLU A 51 14.13 -14.97 5.30
CA GLU A 51 13.77 -16.34 4.90
C GLU A 51 12.32 -16.66 5.25
N PHE A 52 11.91 -16.33 6.46
CA PHE A 52 10.54 -16.48 6.91
C PHE A 52 9.56 -15.65 6.09
N ALA A 53 9.90 -14.41 5.73
CA ALA A 53 9.04 -13.59 4.88
C ALA A 53 8.80 -14.26 3.51
N ALA A 54 9.84 -14.80 2.87
CA ALA A 54 9.71 -15.52 1.61
C ALA A 54 8.81 -16.78 1.74
N TYR A 55 9.05 -17.57 2.80
CA TYR A 55 8.23 -18.73 3.13
C TYR A 55 6.77 -18.35 3.39
N ALA A 56 6.51 -17.32 4.21
CA ALA A 56 5.18 -16.90 4.63
C ALA A 56 4.36 -16.35 3.47
N ILE A 57 4.99 -15.59 2.56
CA ILE A 57 4.35 -15.11 1.32
C ILE A 57 3.94 -16.32 0.46
N THR A 58 4.87 -17.23 0.20
CA THR A 58 4.61 -18.39 -0.66
C THR A 58 3.57 -19.31 -0.06
N ARG A 59 3.66 -19.64 1.23
CA ARG A 59 2.65 -20.42 1.95
C ARG A 59 1.28 -19.76 1.87
N SER A 60 1.19 -18.44 2.08
CA SER A 60 -0.09 -17.73 1.98
C SER A 60 -0.69 -17.81 0.57
N ILE A 61 0.14 -17.76 -0.48
CA ILE A 61 -0.31 -17.94 -1.86
C ILE A 61 -0.84 -19.37 -2.06
N THR A 62 -0.05 -20.38 -1.69
CA THR A 62 -0.42 -21.79 -1.86
C THR A 62 -1.68 -22.16 -1.09
N ASP A 63 -1.82 -21.70 0.15
CA ASP A 63 -2.99 -21.98 0.98
C ASP A 63 -4.26 -21.30 0.42
N SER A 64 -4.13 -20.09 -0.16
CA SER A 64 -5.28 -19.27 -0.58
C SER A 64 -5.74 -19.50 -2.01
N VAL A 65 -4.86 -19.97 -2.91
CA VAL A 65 -5.14 -20.04 -4.35
C VAL A 65 -5.34 -21.51 -4.76
N LYS A 66 -6.60 -21.93 -4.90
CA LYS A 66 -6.96 -23.33 -5.23
C LYS A 66 -6.49 -23.78 -6.62
N MET A 67 -6.50 -22.88 -7.61
CA MET A 67 -6.15 -23.18 -9.01
C MET A 67 -4.74 -22.68 -9.36
N LEU A 68 -3.80 -22.81 -8.43
CA LEU A 68 -2.44 -22.29 -8.61
C LEU A 68 -1.72 -22.91 -9.82
N SER A 69 -2.07 -24.15 -10.19
CA SER A 69 -1.56 -24.84 -11.38
C SER A 69 -1.98 -24.21 -12.71
N GLU A 70 -3.04 -23.41 -12.73
CA GLU A 70 -3.52 -22.69 -13.93
C GLU A 70 -2.87 -21.32 -14.08
N ILE A 71 -2.08 -20.89 -13.09
CA ILE A 71 -1.42 -19.59 -13.06
C ILE A 71 0.01 -19.73 -13.59
N SER A 72 0.38 -18.90 -14.55
CA SER A 72 1.71 -18.90 -15.15
C SER A 72 2.66 -17.86 -14.53
N VAL A 73 2.13 -16.82 -13.89
CA VAL A 73 2.91 -15.65 -13.45
C VAL A 73 2.48 -15.18 -12.07
N ILE A 74 3.47 -14.92 -11.21
CA ILE A 74 3.32 -14.17 -9.95
C ILE A 74 4.00 -12.82 -10.12
N MET A 75 3.24 -11.73 -9.92
CA MET A 75 3.75 -10.36 -10.00
C MET A 75 4.01 -9.78 -8.61
N ALA A 76 5.29 -9.57 -8.30
CA ALA A 76 5.75 -8.85 -7.12
C ALA A 76 5.69 -7.33 -7.34
N SER A 77 5.45 -6.61 -6.25
CA SER A 77 5.41 -5.14 -6.24
C SER A 77 5.73 -4.59 -4.85
N GLY A 78 5.86 -3.27 -4.73
CA GLY A 78 6.19 -2.61 -3.48
C GLY A 78 7.69 -2.61 -3.19
N ARG A 79 8.08 -2.06 -2.03
CA ARG A 79 9.51 -1.85 -1.70
C ARG A 79 10.30 -3.15 -1.54
N GLY A 80 9.63 -4.27 -1.24
CA GLY A 80 10.27 -5.58 -1.07
C GLY A 80 10.97 -6.10 -2.32
N THR A 81 10.57 -5.64 -3.52
CA THR A 81 11.21 -6.07 -4.78
C THR A 81 12.66 -5.60 -4.92
N ARG A 82 13.07 -4.58 -4.15
CA ARG A 82 14.47 -4.11 -4.08
C ARG A 82 15.35 -4.96 -3.16
N ASN A 83 14.77 -5.83 -2.33
CA ASN A 83 15.55 -6.75 -1.51
C ASN A 83 15.92 -7.96 -2.38
N HIS A 84 17.14 -7.94 -2.93
CA HIS A 84 17.63 -9.00 -3.81
C HIS A 84 17.67 -10.37 -3.13
N TYR A 85 17.98 -10.43 -1.84
CA TYR A 85 17.96 -11.66 -1.06
C TYR A 85 16.54 -12.20 -0.92
N LEU A 86 15.58 -11.37 -0.49
CA LEU A 86 14.17 -11.78 -0.42
C LEU A 86 13.66 -12.28 -1.78
N MET A 87 13.96 -11.57 -2.87
CA MET A 87 13.56 -11.96 -4.21
C MET A 87 14.22 -13.26 -4.68
N SER A 88 15.47 -13.55 -4.29
CA SER A 88 16.08 -14.85 -4.59
C SER A 88 15.40 -15.96 -3.79
N ARG A 89 15.13 -15.75 -2.50
CA ARG A 89 14.42 -16.73 -1.67
C ARG A 89 12.99 -17.00 -2.16
N LEU A 90 12.28 -15.97 -2.61
CA LEU A 90 10.96 -16.14 -3.23
C LEU A 90 11.03 -17.02 -4.49
N ARG A 91 12.05 -16.88 -5.34
CA ARG A 91 12.21 -17.74 -6.52
C ARG A 91 12.40 -19.22 -6.14
N GLU A 92 13.09 -19.48 -5.04
CA GLU A 92 13.29 -20.85 -4.52
C GLU A 92 12.00 -21.46 -3.94
N TYR A 93 11.17 -20.64 -3.27
CA TYR A 93 9.93 -21.12 -2.65
C TYR A 93 8.76 -21.24 -3.62
N VAL A 94 8.67 -20.38 -4.63
CA VAL A 94 7.55 -20.39 -5.58
C VAL A 94 7.45 -21.75 -6.27
N PRO A 95 6.25 -22.36 -6.36
CA PRO A 95 6.10 -23.66 -7.00
C PRO A 95 6.60 -23.67 -8.45
N ARG A 96 7.19 -24.80 -8.86
CA ARG A 96 7.71 -24.98 -10.22
C ARG A 96 6.61 -24.71 -11.25
N GLY A 97 6.97 -23.97 -12.30
CA GLY A 97 6.05 -23.58 -13.39
C GLY A 97 5.48 -22.17 -13.24
N LEU A 98 5.54 -21.57 -12.05
CA LEU A 98 5.15 -20.17 -11.87
C LEU A 98 6.35 -19.24 -12.04
N ARG A 99 6.23 -18.31 -12.99
CA ARG A 99 7.24 -17.28 -13.21
C ARG A 99 7.05 -16.14 -12.21
N LEU A 100 8.03 -15.95 -11.31
CA LEU A 100 8.10 -14.75 -10.47
C LEU A 100 8.68 -13.58 -11.27
N THR A 101 7.94 -12.49 -11.33
CA THR A 101 8.31 -11.24 -12.02
C THR A 101 7.86 -10.02 -11.22
N THR A 102 8.19 -8.81 -11.69
CA THR A 102 7.74 -7.55 -11.12
C THR A 102 6.67 -6.90 -12.00
N SER A 103 5.78 -6.11 -11.40
CA SER A 103 4.78 -5.37 -12.17
C SER A 103 5.38 -4.38 -13.18
N ASP A 104 6.65 -3.98 -13.01
CA ASP A 104 7.38 -3.12 -13.95
C ASP A 104 7.42 -3.70 -15.37
N GLU A 105 7.52 -5.03 -15.52
CA GLU A 105 7.51 -5.69 -16.83
C GLU A 105 6.20 -5.51 -17.59
N PHE A 106 5.11 -5.18 -16.88
CA PHE A 106 3.79 -4.94 -17.45
C PHE A 106 3.43 -3.45 -17.51
N GLY A 107 4.43 -2.56 -17.37
CA GLY A 107 4.23 -1.12 -17.45
C GLY A 107 3.61 -0.50 -16.20
N VAL A 108 3.51 -1.24 -15.09
CA VAL A 108 3.03 -0.71 -13.81
C VAL A 108 4.20 -0.62 -12.83
N PRO A 109 4.71 0.59 -12.55
CA PRO A 109 5.87 0.74 -11.67
C PRO A 109 5.64 0.09 -10.31
N ALA A 110 6.49 -0.85 -9.92
CA ALA A 110 6.29 -1.64 -8.69
C ALA A 110 6.18 -0.76 -7.44
N GLN A 111 6.85 0.38 -7.44
CA GLN A 111 6.88 1.33 -6.32
C GLN A 111 5.55 2.06 -6.13
N PHE A 112 4.82 2.28 -7.23
CA PHE A 112 3.62 3.11 -7.27
C PHE A 112 2.33 2.30 -7.30
N ARG A 113 2.41 0.96 -7.32
CA ARG A 113 1.22 0.09 -7.37
C ARG A 113 0.22 0.40 -6.26
N GLU A 114 0.67 0.71 -5.04
CA GLU A 114 -0.24 1.09 -3.96
C GLU A 114 -0.93 2.44 -4.20
N ALA A 115 -0.19 3.44 -4.71
CA ALA A 115 -0.76 4.74 -5.04
C ALA A 115 -1.81 4.61 -6.16
N ILE A 116 -1.49 3.83 -7.20
CA ILE A 116 -2.42 3.51 -8.30
C ILE A 116 -3.66 2.79 -7.75
N LYS A 117 -3.51 1.82 -6.84
CA LYS A 117 -4.63 1.13 -6.20
C LYS A 117 -5.56 2.13 -5.50
N PHE A 118 -5.04 3.04 -4.68
CA PHE A 118 -5.86 4.04 -3.99
C PHE A 118 -6.51 5.02 -4.96
N ALA A 119 -5.82 5.39 -6.04
CA ALA A 119 -6.38 6.20 -7.11
C ALA A 119 -7.57 5.52 -7.80
N THR A 120 -7.47 4.21 -8.05
CA THR A 120 -8.58 3.42 -8.62
C THR A 120 -9.74 3.29 -7.65
N LEU A 121 -9.48 3.04 -6.36
CA LEU A 121 -10.51 2.99 -5.32
C LEU A 121 -11.24 4.34 -5.21
N ALA A 122 -10.49 5.44 -5.22
CA ALA A 122 -11.01 6.81 -5.25
C ALA A 122 -11.97 7.04 -6.41
N TYR A 123 -11.51 6.73 -7.62
CA TYR A 123 -12.32 6.82 -8.83
C TYR A 123 -13.60 6.01 -8.70
N ALA A 124 -13.51 4.77 -8.21
CA ALA A 124 -14.68 3.93 -8.03
C ALA A 124 -15.66 4.50 -7.00
N THR A 125 -15.19 4.99 -5.84
CA THR A 125 -16.04 5.64 -4.82
C THR A 125 -16.77 6.86 -5.38
N VAL A 126 -16.05 7.71 -6.11
CA VAL A 126 -16.59 8.92 -6.75
C VAL A 126 -17.61 8.58 -7.86
N ASN A 127 -17.49 7.42 -8.50
CA ASN A 127 -18.43 6.93 -9.52
C ASN A 127 -19.47 5.94 -8.98
N GLN A 128 -19.54 5.74 -7.65
CA GLN A 128 -20.45 4.78 -7.01
C GLN A 128 -20.30 3.34 -7.54
N LEU A 129 -19.09 2.95 -7.91
CA LEU A 129 -18.75 1.60 -8.36
C LEU A 129 -18.29 0.77 -7.16
N ALA A 130 -18.87 -0.42 -6.99
CA ALA A 130 -18.39 -1.36 -5.98
C ALA A 130 -16.91 -1.70 -6.24
N ASN A 131 -16.08 -1.65 -5.20
CA ASN A 131 -14.63 -1.75 -5.36
C ASN A 131 -13.95 -2.70 -4.35
N ASN A 132 -14.74 -3.49 -3.63
CA ASN A 132 -14.27 -4.62 -2.84
C ASN A 132 -14.45 -5.95 -3.60
N ILE A 133 -13.68 -6.95 -3.19
CA ILE A 133 -13.85 -8.33 -3.65
C ILE A 133 -14.25 -9.17 -2.42
N PRO A 134 -15.53 -9.53 -2.26
CA PRO A 134 -16.02 -10.32 -1.13
C PRO A 134 -15.20 -11.56 -0.82
N ALA A 135 -14.82 -12.32 -1.85
CA ALA A 135 -13.99 -13.52 -1.71
C ALA A 135 -12.58 -13.25 -1.13
N ALA A 136 -12.05 -12.04 -1.31
CA ALA A 136 -10.74 -11.64 -0.78
C ALA A 136 -10.82 -10.99 0.61
N SER A 137 -11.94 -10.34 0.95
CA SER A 137 -12.09 -9.59 2.20
C SER A 137 -12.97 -10.26 3.26
N GLY A 138 -13.69 -11.33 2.90
CA GLY A 138 -14.71 -11.94 3.77
C GLY A 138 -15.98 -11.10 3.91
N ALA A 139 -16.18 -10.09 3.04
CA ALA A 139 -17.40 -9.29 3.06
C ALA A 139 -18.60 -10.12 2.59
N THR A 140 -19.79 -9.86 3.12
CA THR A 140 -21.03 -10.56 2.73
C THR A 140 -21.64 -10.02 1.43
N ARG A 141 -21.20 -8.85 0.97
CA ARG A 141 -21.69 -8.20 -0.25
C ARG A 141 -20.65 -7.32 -0.91
N PHE A 142 -20.86 -7.04 -2.19
CA PHE A 142 -20.19 -5.94 -2.88
C PHE A 142 -20.62 -4.60 -2.28
N GLY A 143 -19.69 -3.66 -2.23
CA GLY A 143 -19.88 -2.36 -1.62
C GLY A 143 -18.88 -1.33 -2.12
N ILE A 144 -19.13 -0.08 -1.77
CA ILE A 144 -18.32 1.08 -2.13
C ILE A 144 -17.61 1.56 -0.85
N PRO A 145 -16.50 0.94 -0.42
CA PRO A 145 -15.71 1.45 0.68
C PRO A 145 -15.02 2.76 0.27
N GLY A 146 -14.63 3.53 1.30
CA GLY A 146 -14.09 4.88 1.16
C GLY A 146 -15.09 5.94 1.63
N LYS A 147 -14.58 7.13 1.95
CA LYS A 147 -15.38 8.27 2.36
C LYS A 147 -14.95 9.49 1.56
N LEU A 148 -15.92 10.18 0.96
CA LEU A 148 -15.67 11.48 0.35
C LEU A 148 -15.56 12.51 1.46
N VAL A 149 -14.42 13.19 1.51
CA VAL A 149 -14.19 14.28 2.46
C VAL A 149 -14.25 15.59 1.69
N GLN A 150 -15.11 16.49 2.17
CA GLN A 150 -15.24 17.83 1.61
C GLN A 150 -14.05 18.68 2.05
N LEU A 151 -13.47 19.41 1.11
CA LEU A 151 -12.35 20.29 1.42
C LEU A 151 -12.78 21.40 2.37
N PRO A 152 -11.91 21.83 3.31
CA PRO A 152 -12.23 22.89 4.27
C PRO A 152 -12.78 24.16 3.62
N ARG A 153 -12.24 24.56 2.46
CA ARG A 153 -12.70 25.75 1.71
C ARG A 153 -14.13 25.65 1.16
N HIS A 154 -14.71 24.44 1.13
CA HIS A 154 -16.08 24.21 0.66
C HIS A 154 -17.02 23.94 1.85
N ALA A 155 -16.55 23.96 3.10
CA ALA A 155 -17.40 23.73 4.25
C ALA A 155 -18.32 24.94 4.50
N LYS A 156 -19.61 24.68 4.76
CA LYS A 156 -20.58 25.73 5.11
C LYS A 156 -20.20 26.35 6.46
N GLY A 157 -20.23 27.68 6.56
CA GLY A 157 -19.87 28.41 7.77
C GLY A 157 -18.37 28.71 7.94
N VAL A 158 -17.52 28.21 7.04
CA VAL A 158 -16.12 28.65 6.96
C VAL A 158 -16.08 29.96 6.15
N THR A 159 -16.38 31.06 6.82
CA THR A 159 -16.10 32.41 6.32
C THR A 159 -14.61 32.66 6.50
N GLU A 160 -13.88 32.63 5.40
CA GLU A 160 -12.51 33.13 5.26
C GLU A 160 -11.47 32.68 6.32
N TYR A 161 -10.46 31.93 5.86
CA TYR A 161 -9.20 31.73 6.62
C TYR A 161 -8.56 33.05 7.10
N ALA A 162 -8.94 34.18 6.50
CA ALA A 162 -8.52 35.53 6.91
C ALA A 162 -8.89 35.89 8.37
N ALA A 163 -9.94 35.30 8.95
CA ALA A 163 -10.36 35.59 10.32
C ALA A 163 -9.32 35.18 11.39
N TYR A 164 -8.41 34.25 11.07
CA TYR A 164 -7.33 33.82 11.98
C TYR A 164 -6.00 34.56 11.75
N GLY A 165 -5.93 35.50 10.80
CA GLY A 165 -4.71 36.26 10.51
C GLY A 165 -3.52 35.42 10.01
N VAL A 166 -3.73 34.15 9.67
CA VAL A 166 -2.70 33.24 9.14
C VAL A 166 -2.85 33.18 7.63
N GLU A 167 -2.04 33.94 6.90
CA GLU A 167 -1.88 33.69 5.47
C GLU A 167 -1.26 32.30 5.27
N PRO A 168 -1.82 31.45 4.39
CA PRO A 168 -1.23 30.15 4.10
C PRO A 168 0.11 30.35 3.37
N THR A 169 1.20 30.27 4.12
CA THR A 169 2.56 30.26 3.57
C THR A 169 2.87 28.85 3.07
N TRP A 170 2.98 28.68 1.75
CA TRP A 170 3.52 27.46 1.16
C TRP A 170 5.06 27.49 1.25
N PRO A 171 5.76 26.34 1.35
CA PRO A 171 7.23 26.26 1.51
C PRO A 171 8.04 26.99 0.42
N ASP A 172 7.39 27.36 -0.66
CA ASP A 172 7.88 28.02 -1.86
C ASP A 172 7.58 29.53 -1.90
N GLY A 173 7.03 30.11 -0.82
CA GLY A 173 6.97 31.56 -0.60
C GLY A 173 6.00 32.34 -1.48
N GLY A 174 5.13 31.66 -2.24
CA GLY A 174 4.10 32.31 -3.07
C GLY A 174 2.89 32.74 -2.24
N SER A 175 2.67 34.05 -2.11
CA SER A 175 1.40 34.59 -1.60
C SER A 175 0.32 34.46 -2.67
N ALA A 176 -0.82 33.86 -2.29
CA ALA A 176 -1.94 33.67 -3.19
C ALA A 176 -2.72 34.98 -3.37
N LYS A 177 -2.22 35.89 -4.23
CA LYS A 177 -3.11 36.83 -4.88
C LYS A 177 -4.00 36.04 -5.84
N GLY A 178 -5.25 35.86 -5.45
CA GLY A 178 -6.28 35.22 -6.26
C GLY A 178 -6.41 35.91 -7.61
N GLN A 179 -5.93 35.25 -8.66
CA GLN A 179 -6.52 35.36 -9.99
C GLN A 179 -7.15 34.01 -10.28
N ALA A 180 -8.47 34.02 -10.50
CA ALA A 180 -9.20 32.90 -11.05
C ALA A 180 -8.46 32.41 -12.30
N CYS A 181 -7.87 31.22 -12.23
CA CYS A 181 -7.18 30.62 -13.37
C CYS A 181 -8.25 30.11 -14.34
N GLY A 182 -8.67 31.01 -15.24
CA GLY A 182 -9.34 30.64 -16.48
C GLY A 182 -8.46 29.68 -17.27
N SER A 183 -9.10 28.66 -17.82
CA SER A 183 -8.57 27.63 -18.71
C SER A 183 -7.34 28.05 -19.53
N LYS A 184 -6.15 27.55 -19.19
CA LYS A 184 -5.03 27.43 -20.14
C LYS A 184 -4.21 26.18 -19.87
N THR A 185 -4.34 25.20 -20.76
CA THR A 185 -3.41 24.09 -20.99
C THR A 185 -2.03 24.65 -21.30
N THR A 186 -0.96 24.33 -20.55
CA THR A 186 0.42 24.38 -21.06
C THR A 186 1.38 23.48 -20.28
N THR A 187 1.88 22.47 -21.00
CA THR A 187 3.22 21.85 -21.07
C THR A 187 4.12 21.73 -19.83
N VAL A 188 4.43 20.47 -19.50
CA VAL A 188 5.43 20.00 -18.53
C VAL A 188 6.85 20.44 -18.91
N ARG A 189 7.57 21.09 -17.98
CA ARG A 189 9.03 21.14 -17.97
C ARG A 189 9.58 20.36 -16.77
N ARG A 190 10.50 19.43 -17.07
CA ARG A 190 11.26 18.61 -16.11
C ARG A 190 12.05 19.47 -15.13
N GLY A 191 11.96 19.17 -13.84
CA GLY A 191 12.83 19.72 -12.80
C GLY A 191 12.84 18.82 -11.56
N ASN A 192 14.00 18.21 -11.31
CA ASN A 192 14.34 17.41 -10.13
C ASN A 192 14.00 18.14 -8.82
N ARG A 193 13.20 17.51 -7.94
CA ARG A 193 13.35 17.63 -6.47
C ARG A 193 12.66 16.43 -5.80
N GLN A 194 13.44 15.71 -5.00
CA GLN A 194 12.96 14.69 -4.08
C GLN A 194 12.00 15.33 -3.07
N ALA A 195 10.70 15.06 -3.21
CA ALA A 195 9.74 15.23 -2.13
C ALA A 195 9.35 13.83 -1.63
N LYS A 196 9.23 13.68 -0.32
CA LYS A 196 8.72 12.45 0.30
C LYS A 196 7.22 12.35 -0.06
N ASP A 197 6.92 11.60 -1.11
CA ASP A 197 5.56 11.49 -1.64
C ASP A 197 4.64 10.71 -0.69
N THR A 198 3.88 11.45 0.11
CA THR A 198 2.53 11.02 0.47
C THR A 198 1.69 11.21 -0.79
N ALA A 199 1.41 10.12 -1.52
CA ALA A 199 0.57 10.19 -2.70
C ALA A 199 -0.88 10.55 -2.29
N SER A 200 -1.23 11.83 -2.33
CA SER A 200 -2.62 12.31 -2.24
C SER A 200 -3.19 12.43 -3.66
N LEU A 201 -4.22 11.65 -3.99
CA LEU A 201 -4.93 11.84 -5.26
C LEU A 201 -5.99 12.92 -5.08
N THR A 202 -5.92 13.95 -5.94
CA THR A 202 -6.95 14.97 -6.06
C THR A 202 -7.77 14.71 -7.32
N ILE A 203 -9.08 14.49 -7.18
CA ILE A 203 -10.01 14.35 -8.31
C ILE A 203 -10.89 15.61 -8.35
N SER A 204 -10.90 16.32 -9.47
CA SER A 204 -11.73 17.51 -9.70
C SER A 204 -12.95 17.17 -10.55
N ARG A 205 -14.14 17.56 -10.10
CA ARG A 205 -15.40 17.51 -10.84
C ARG A 205 -16.15 18.86 -10.76
N PRO A 206 -17.17 19.08 -11.61
CA PRO A 206 -17.99 20.30 -11.56
C PRO A 206 -18.69 20.53 -10.22
N ASP A 207 -18.98 19.45 -9.47
CA ASP A 207 -19.64 19.43 -8.18
C ASP A 207 -18.68 19.44 -6.97
N GLY A 208 -17.37 19.40 -7.19
CA GLY A 208 -16.38 19.53 -6.12
C GLY A 208 -15.00 18.95 -6.44
N ILE A 209 -14.04 19.24 -5.56
CA ILE A 209 -12.70 18.64 -5.57
C ILE A 209 -12.59 17.73 -4.35
N TYR A 210 -12.21 16.48 -4.58
CA TYR A 210 -12.08 15.44 -3.56
C TYR A 210 -10.60 15.08 -3.37
N VAL A 211 -10.15 15.05 -2.12
CA VAL A 211 -8.81 14.58 -1.75
C VAL A 211 -8.97 13.29 -0.95
N LEU A 212 -8.30 12.23 -1.40
CA LEU A 212 -8.21 10.99 -0.65
C LEU A 212 -6.81 10.88 -0.06
N GLU A 213 -6.76 11.00 1.27
CA GLU A 213 -5.57 10.68 2.05
C GLU A 213 -5.51 9.19 2.33
N LYS A 214 -4.27 8.68 2.42
CA LYS A 214 -3.94 7.30 2.73
C LYS A 214 -4.48 6.94 4.12
N ALA A 215 -5.67 6.35 4.19
CA ALA A 215 -6.11 5.64 5.39
C ALA A 215 -5.25 4.37 5.51
N LEU A 216 -4.23 4.42 6.38
CA LEU A 216 -3.54 3.24 6.87
C LEU A 216 -4.55 2.46 7.71
N ALA A 217 -5.06 1.36 7.17
CA ALA A 217 -5.65 0.27 7.94
C ALA A 217 -4.57 -0.79 8.20
#